data_AF-A0A1J4NTR2-F1
#
_entry.id   AF-A0A1J4NTR2-F1
#
_cell.length_a   1.000
_cell.length_b   1.000
_cell.length_c   1.000
_cell.angle_alpha   90.00
_cell.angle_beta   90.00
_cell.angle_gamma   90.00
#
_symmetry.space_group_name_H-M   'P 1'
#
loop_
_entity.id
_entity.type
_entity.pdbx_description
1 polymer ?
#
loop_
_entity_poly.entity_id
_entity_poly.type
_entity_poly.pdbx_seq_one_letter_code
_entity_poly.pdbx_strand_id
1 'polypeptide(L)'
;MTVTTDIGFVAPEPGLTREELVRRARALRPRLLADQDTVETDGRHSPEMHQAFAESGFYRMLRPRRFGGYEVDIKTYVQVVMEIARGCPGTAWCLALASAHSVPLAAWFSETAQAEAFAPDVEFAAPTRAVPRGTVRPVDGGWRVDGTWDYCSGSPYSTHALVWARVAGDGPQAGRTKLALVPRSGWTLLDDWRDRAFGMRGSGSNSIEIDGAVVPAHFVIDDPYPYGENAQTPGFLLHDNPMYAVEPGMLGPLEINAVLVGTARAALDEYERILRTKKAPGGISGPSGNVIDATLSETHDFQRWFGLATARVEAAERLLLGVSEDLTRACVEATTDGRGWKWEDVGRFNLVRHQSIELGWQAVDLMYRTSGTSEGGRAGSRLNRYYRDYSMGRTNIFADEEKFGEDYGRAHFAAPPAR
;
A
#
# COMPACT_ATOMS: atom_id res chain seq x y z
N MET A 1 23.32 -5.68 -25.60
CA MET A 1 24.51 -6.36 -25.03
C MET A 1 24.13 -6.78 -23.63
N THR A 2 23.93 -8.07 -23.42
CA THR A 2 23.68 -8.71 -22.13
C THR A 2 24.93 -8.55 -21.27
N VAL A 3 24.90 -7.62 -20.32
CA VAL A 3 25.90 -7.60 -19.26
C VAL A 3 25.46 -8.61 -18.22
N THR A 4 25.83 -9.87 -18.45
CA THR A 4 25.76 -10.94 -17.47
C THR A 4 26.84 -10.69 -16.42
N THR A 5 26.65 -9.68 -15.57
CA THR A 5 27.41 -9.60 -14.31
C THR A 5 26.74 -10.56 -13.32
N ASP A 6 27.50 -11.48 -12.75
CA ASP A 6 27.11 -12.33 -11.61
C ASP A 6 26.88 -11.45 -10.36
N ILE A 7 25.85 -10.62 -10.40
CA ILE A 7 25.37 -9.86 -9.25
C ILE A 7 24.40 -10.78 -8.53
N GLY A 8 24.95 -11.68 -7.70
CA GLY A 8 24.18 -12.51 -6.78
C GLY A 8 24.19 -11.87 -5.39
N PHE A 9 23.26 -10.96 -5.11
CA PHE A 9 23.11 -10.46 -3.75
C PHE A 9 22.40 -11.51 -2.91
N VAL A 10 22.97 -11.83 -1.75
CA VAL A 10 22.38 -12.77 -0.80
C VAL A 10 21.51 -11.96 0.17
N ALA A 11 20.25 -12.36 0.31
CA ALA A 11 19.37 -11.77 1.32
C ALA A 11 19.97 -11.95 2.73
N PRO A 12 19.81 -11.01 3.67
CA PRO A 12 20.40 -11.12 5.01
C PRO A 12 20.02 -12.42 5.75
N GLU A 13 18.79 -12.91 5.54
CA GLU A 13 18.28 -14.17 6.09
C GLU A 13 17.70 -15.07 4.99
N PRO A 14 18.50 -15.81 4.22
CA PRO A 14 18.01 -16.58 3.05
C PRO A 14 16.96 -17.65 3.38
N GLY A 15 16.93 -18.10 4.65
CA GLY A 15 15.94 -19.07 5.15
C GLY A 15 14.66 -18.44 5.72
N LEU A 16 14.48 -17.13 5.59
CA LEU A 16 13.30 -16.43 6.12
C LEU A 16 12.03 -16.89 5.38
N THR A 17 11.09 -17.48 6.12
CA THR A 17 9.86 -18.02 5.53
C THR A 17 8.74 -16.97 5.49
N ARG A 18 7.72 -17.25 4.68
CA ARG A 18 6.49 -16.43 4.57
C ARG A 18 5.76 -16.34 5.90
N GLU A 19 5.65 -17.47 6.60
CA GLU A 19 5.01 -17.57 7.92
C GLU A 19 5.77 -16.75 8.96
N GLU A 20 7.10 -16.77 8.88
CA GLU A 20 7.97 -16.01 9.78
C GLU A 20 7.84 -14.50 9.57
N LEU A 21 7.74 -14.03 8.31
CA LEU A 21 7.47 -12.62 8.01
C LEU A 21 6.14 -12.15 8.63
N VAL A 22 5.07 -12.94 8.47
CA VAL A 22 3.77 -12.64 9.09
C VAL A 22 3.86 -12.67 10.62
N ARG A 23 4.61 -13.63 11.18
CA ARG A 23 4.84 -13.71 12.65
C ARG A 23 5.58 -12.49 13.18
N ARG A 24 6.62 -12.00 12.49
CA ARG A 24 7.35 -10.77 12.83
C ARG A 24 6.43 -9.57 12.83
N ALA A 25 5.59 -9.43 11.81
CA ALA A 25 4.64 -8.32 11.71
C ALA A 25 3.64 -8.33 12.88
N ARG A 26 3.13 -9.52 13.24
CA ARG A 26 2.27 -9.70 14.42
C ARG A 26 2.98 -9.34 15.73
N ALA A 27 4.25 -9.70 15.87
CA ALA A 27 5.05 -9.44 17.07
C ALA A 27 5.29 -7.93 17.30
N LEU A 28 5.25 -7.09 16.27
CA LEU A 28 5.41 -5.65 16.38
C LEU A 28 4.13 -4.91 16.81
N ARG A 29 2.96 -5.55 16.75
CA ARG A 29 1.67 -4.90 17.07
C ARG A 29 1.63 -4.18 18.42
N PRO A 30 2.11 -4.76 19.55
CA PRO A 30 2.08 -4.07 20.84
C PRO A 30 2.87 -2.75 20.81
N ARG A 31 4.02 -2.73 20.13
CA ARG A 31 4.84 -1.53 19.97
C ARG A 31 4.15 -0.51 19.06
N LEU A 32 3.64 -0.94 17.91
CA LEU A 32 2.87 -0.08 16.99
C LEU A 32 1.65 0.59 17.68
N LEU A 33 0.95 -0.16 18.54
CA LEU A 33 -0.18 0.34 19.32
C LEU A 33 0.22 1.35 20.42
N ALA A 34 1.44 1.23 20.94
CA ALA A 34 1.98 2.15 21.94
C ALA A 34 2.50 3.44 21.30
N ASP A 35 3.10 3.36 20.12
CA ASP A 35 3.73 4.49 19.42
C ASP A 35 2.72 5.38 18.68
N GLN A 36 1.46 4.96 18.63
CA GLN A 36 0.40 5.52 17.80
C GLN A 36 0.15 7.03 18.03
N ASP A 37 0.26 7.52 19.26
CA ASP A 37 0.08 8.95 19.59
C ASP A 37 1.29 9.78 19.12
N THR A 38 2.50 9.25 19.29
CA THR A 38 3.74 9.86 18.79
C THR A 38 3.72 9.91 17.27
N VAL A 39 3.33 8.81 16.61
CA VAL A 39 3.20 8.73 15.15
C VAL A 39 2.25 9.80 14.60
N GLU A 40 1.12 10.04 15.27
CA GLU A 40 0.15 11.05 14.84
C GLU A 40 0.67 12.48 15.01
N THR A 41 1.50 12.70 16.04
CA THR A 41 2.13 13.99 16.33
C THR A 41 3.26 14.27 15.34
N ASP A 42 4.15 13.31 15.13
CA ASP A 42 5.35 13.45 14.30
C ASP A 42 5.02 13.41 12.80
N GLY A 43 3.90 12.78 12.44
CA GLY A 43 3.48 12.58 11.05
C GLY A 43 4.17 11.40 10.35
N ARG A 44 4.90 10.58 11.11
CA ARG A 44 5.66 9.40 10.66
C ARG A 44 5.96 8.49 11.85
N HIS A 45 6.31 7.23 11.58
CA HIS A 45 6.87 6.34 12.60
C HIS A 45 8.29 6.74 12.99
N SER A 46 8.81 6.20 14.10
CA SER A 46 10.13 6.54 14.60
C SER A 46 11.25 5.88 13.78
N PRO A 47 12.48 6.41 13.79
CA PRO A 47 13.64 5.76 13.15
C PRO A 47 13.88 4.33 13.66
N GLU A 48 13.62 4.06 14.94
CA GLU A 48 13.77 2.74 15.54
C GLU A 48 12.68 1.76 15.07
N MET A 49 11.49 2.25 14.70
CA MET A 49 10.46 1.42 14.07
C MET A 49 10.82 1.15 12.60
N HIS A 50 11.37 2.15 11.90
CA HIS A 50 11.87 1.97 10.53
C HIS A 50 12.97 0.90 10.49
N GLN A 51 13.93 0.98 11.41
CA GLN A 51 14.99 -0.02 11.55
C GLN A 51 14.42 -1.42 11.86
N ALA A 52 13.43 -1.51 12.73
CA ALA A 52 12.76 -2.79 13.01
C ALA A 52 12.07 -3.38 11.76
N PHE A 53 11.54 -2.55 10.85
CA PHE A 53 11.00 -3.03 9.57
C PHE A 53 12.09 -3.54 8.62
N ALA A 54 13.23 -2.86 8.55
CA ALA A 54 14.40 -3.29 7.77
C ALA A 54 14.92 -4.65 8.28
N GLU A 55 15.14 -4.77 9.60
CA GLU A 55 15.58 -6.00 10.27
C GLU A 55 14.55 -7.13 10.15
N SER A 56 13.25 -6.80 10.14
CA SER A 56 12.20 -7.80 9.92
C SER A 56 12.13 -8.28 8.47
N GLY A 57 12.81 -7.62 7.54
CA GLY A 57 12.84 -7.98 6.12
C GLY A 57 11.70 -7.39 5.30
N PHE A 58 10.92 -6.44 5.84
CA PHE A 58 9.69 -5.97 5.20
C PHE A 58 9.91 -5.18 3.91
N TYR A 59 11.01 -4.42 3.81
CA TYR A 59 11.39 -3.72 2.56
C TYR A 59 11.91 -4.66 1.47
N ARG A 60 12.22 -5.91 1.82
CA ARG A 60 12.76 -6.93 0.90
C ARG A 60 11.71 -7.94 0.42
N MET A 61 10.46 -7.84 0.86
CA MET A 61 9.40 -8.82 0.56
C MET A 61 9.21 -9.05 -0.94
N LEU A 62 9.00 -7.98 -1.72
CA LEU A 62 8.69 -8.06 -3.15
C LEU A 62 9.91 -7.80 -4.06
N ARG A 63 11.09 -7.56 -3.46
CA ARG A 63 12.36 -7.36 -4.16
C ARG A 63 12.85 -8.68 -4.78
N PRO A 64 13.48 -8.66 -5.97
CA PRO A 64 13.99 -9.86 -6.62
C PRO A 64 15.05 -10.61 -5.81
N ARG A 65 15.06 -11.95 -5.89
CA ARG A 65 16.01 -12.82 -5.17
C ARG A 65 17.44 -12.60 -5.62
N ARG A 66 17.63 -12.41 -6.93
CA ARG A 66 18.93 -12.06 -7.53
C ARG A 66 19.53 -10.80 -6.89
N PHE A 67 18.67 -9.89 -6.47
CA PHE A 67 19.06 -8.67 -5.78
C PHE A 67 18.90 -8.76 -4.26
N GLY A 68 18.85 -9.94 -3.64
CA GLY A 68 18.83 -10.07 -2.17
C GLY A 68 17.46 -9.79 -1.53
N GLY A 69 16.38 -9.84 -2.32
CA GLY A 69 15.01 -9.85 -1.83
C GLY A 69 14.47 -11.26 -1.55
N TYR A 70 13.27 -11.34 -0.98
CA TYR A 70 12.62 -12.60 -0.61
C TYR A 70 11.67 -13.15 -1.69
N GLU A 71 11.23 -12.31 -2.62
CA GLU A 71 10.22 -12.64 -3.63
C GLU A 71 9.06 -13.45 -3.06
N VAL A 72 8.42 -12.92 -2.02
CA VAL A 72 7.21 -13.54 -1.46
C VAL A 72 6.03 -13.33 -2.39
N ASP A 73 5.02 -14.17 -2.25
CA ASP A 73 3.77 -13.98 -2.99
C ASP A 73 2.97 -12.77 -2.47
N ILE A 74 2.06 -12.28 -3.32
CA ILE A 74 1.24 -11.09 -3.06
C ILE A 74 0.40 -11.24 -1.79
N LYS A 75 -0.14 -12.45 -1.53
CA LYS A 75 -0.93 -12.71 -0.33
C LYS A 75 -0.10 -12.56 0.93
N THR A 76 1.12 -13.10 0.96
CA THR A 76 2.05 -12.95 2.10
C THR A 76 2.34 -11.46 2.38
N TYR A 77 2.62 -10.67 1.34
CA TYR A 77 2.81 -9.23 1.48
C TYR A 77 1.57 -8.54 2.08
N VAL A 78 0.37 -8.84 1.56
CA VAL A 78 -0.90 -8.32 2.07
C VAL A 78 -1.12 -8.69 3.54
N GLN A 79 -0.81 -9.94 3.93
CA GLN A 79 -0.90 -10.38 5.33
C GLN A 79 0.02 -9.60 6.27
N VAL A 80 1.26 -9.36 5.86
CA VAL A 80 2.21 -8.54 6.63
C VAL A 80 1.67 -7.12 6.81
N VAL A 81 1.23 -6.47 5.73
CA VAL A 81 0.71 -5.10 5.77
C VAL A 81 -0.54 -4.99 6.65
N MET A 82 -1.48 -5.95 6.55
CA MET A 82 -2.65 -5.99 7.43
C MET A 82 -2.26 -6.11 8.91
N GLU A 83 -1.24 -6.90 9.22
CA GLU A 83 -0.72 -7.09 10.58
C GLU A 83 -0.14 -5.80 11.16
N ILE A 84 0.59 -5.02 10.35
CA ILE A 84 1.11 -3.70 10.74
C ILE A 84 -0.03 -2.69 10.87
N ALA A 85 -0.99 -2.69 9.95
CA ALA A 85 -2.14 -1.76 9.97
C ALA A 85 -3.04 -2.00 11.18
N ARG A 86 -3.19 -3.25 11.62
CA ARG A 86 -3.88 -3.60 12.87
C ARG A 86 -3.21 -2.98 14.10
N GLY A 87 -1.91 -2.70 14.03
CA GLY A 87 -1.14 -2.02 15.07
C GLY A 87 -1.13 -0.49 14.94
N CYS A 88 -0.90 0.05 13.73
CA CYS A 88 -0.90 1.49 13.45
C CYS A 88 -1.13 1.74 11.95
N PRO A 89 -2.34 2.17 11.53
CA PRO A 89 -2.71 2.34 10.12
C PRO A 89 -1.78 3.26 9.32
N GLY A 90 -1.47 4.45 9.84
CA GLY A 90 -0.57 5.39 9.17
C GLY A 90 0.83 4.81 8.95
N THR A 91 1.38 4.12 9.95
CA THR A 91 2.67 3.43 9.82
C THR A 91 2.62 2.32 8.77
N ALA A 92 1.53 1.56 8.72
CA ALA A 92 1.35 0.52 7.72
C ALA A 92 1.23 1.09 6.30
N TRP A 93 0.53 2.21 6.14
CA TRP A 93 0.46 2.93 4.87
C TRP A 93 1.84 3.36 4.37
N CYS A 94 2.66 3.87 5.28
CA CYS A 94 4.05 4.22 4.99
C CYS A 94 4.85 3.00 4.51
N LEU A 95 4.78 1.88 5.21
CA LEU A 95 5.52 0.66 4.86
C LEU A 95 5.01 0.04 3.54
N ALA A 96 3.69 -0.07 3.38
CA ALA A 96 3.05 -0.72 2.25
C ALA A 96 3.53 -0.09 0.93
N LEU A 97 3.28 1.21 0.77
CA LEU A 97 3.64 1.91 -0.46
C LEU A 97 5.15 1.92 -0.68
N ALA A 98 5.92 2.26 0.37
CA ALA A 98 7.38 2.37 0.22
C ALA A 98 8.05 1.06 -0.18
N SER A 99 7.59 -0.07 0.37
CA SER A 99 8.14 -1.40 0.07
C SER A 99 7.63 -1.97 -1.25
N ALA A 100 6.34 -1.82 -1.56
CA ALA A 100 5.76 -2.40 -2.78
C ALA A 100 6.25 -1.75 -4.07
N HIS A 101 6.71 -0.50 -4.00
CA HIS A 101 7.35 0.18 -5.13
C HIS A 101 8.70 -0.44 -5.55
N SER A 102 9.19 -1.49 -4.87
CA SER A 102 10.23 -2.36 -5.43
C SER A 102 9.75 -3.10 -6.69
N VAL A 103 8.45 -3.37 -6.82
CA VAL A 103 7.87 -4.08 -7.98
C VAL A 103 7.96 -3.27 -9.27
N PRO A 104 7.49 -2.01 -9.38
CA PRO A 104 7.67 -1.22 -10.60
C PRO A 104 9.16 -1.02 -10.96
N LEU A 105 10.05 -0.89 -9.98
CA LEU A 105 11.50 -0.89 -10.23
C LEU A 105 11.95 -2.22 -10.86
N ALA A 106 11.59 -3.34 -10.24
CA ALA A 106 11.96 -4.67 -10.69
C ALA A 106 11.32 -5.06 -12.03
N ALA A 107 10.11 -4.59 -12.30
CA ALA A 107 9.34 -4.89 -13.49
C ALA A 107 9.85 -4.12 -14.70
N TRP A 108 10.08 -2.81 -14.58
CA TRP A 108 10.21 -1.95 -15.76
C TRP A 108 11.61 -1.45 -16.05
N PHE A 109 12.48 -1.41 -15.04
CA PHE A 109 13.81 -0.85 -15.22
C PHE A 109 14.79 -1.92 -15.72
N SER A 110 15.84 -1.46 -16.40
CA SER A 110 16.94 -2.32 -16.86
C SER A 110 17.65 -3.03 -15.70
N GLU A 111 18.33 -4.15 -15.98
CA GLU A 111 19.16 -4.85 -14.98
C GLU A 111 20.16 -3.91 -14.30
N THR A 112 20.81 -3.02 -15.05
CA THR A 112 21.74 -2.01 -14.50
C THR A 112 21.08 -1.11 -13.47
N ALA A 113 19.89 -0.59 -13.79
CA ALA A 113 19.15 0.28 -12.89
C ALA A 113 18.70 -0.45 -11.62
N GLN A 114 18.26 -1.70 -11.76
CA GLN A 114 17.89 -2.53 -10.63
C GLN A 114 19.11 -2.83 -9.75
N ALA A 115 20.26 -3.18 -10.33
CA ALA A 115 21.49 -3.48 -9.60
C ALA A 115 21.99 -2.27 -8.78
N GLU A 116 21.93 -1.07 -9.34
CA GLU A 116 22.32 0.16 -8.64
C GLU A 116 21.32 0.53 -7.53
N ALA A 117 20.03 0.51 -7.81
CA ALA A 117 19.00 0.91 -6.84
C ALA A 117 18.80 -0.11 -5.71
N PHE A 118 19.02 -1.40 -6.00
CA PHE A 118 19.02 -2.50 -5.05
C PHE A 118 20.45 -2.87 -4.59
N ALA A 119 21.38 -1.93 -4.51
CA ALA A 119 22.70 -2.23 -3.96
C ALA A 119 22.59 -2.89 -2.54
N PRO A 120 23.56 -3.73 -2.12
CA PRO A 120 23.43 -4.53 -0.90
C PRO A 120 23.26 -3.72 0.38
N ASP A 121 23.86 -2.53 0.43
CA ASP A 121 23.81 -1.56 1.52
C ASP A 121 22.59 -0.64 1.46
N VAL A 122 21.74 -0.79 0.44
CA VAL A 122 20.52 -0.01 0.26
C VAL A 122 19.30 -0.83 0.65
N GLU A 123 18.61 -0.35 1.70
CA GLU A 123 17.24 -0.73 1.98
C GLU A 123 16.32 0.05 1.03
N PHE A 124 15.95 -0.57 -0.09
CA PHE A 124 15.16 0.11 -1.11
C PHE A 124 13.76 0.44 -0.57
N ALA A 125 13.42 1.72 -0.63
CA ALA A 125 12.12 2.26 -0.31
C ALA A 125 11.91 3.49 -1.19
N ALA A 126 10.73 3.63 -1.80
CA ALA A 126 10.44 4.77 -2.65
C ALA A 126 8.96 5.17 -2.54
N PRO A 127 8.61 6.46 -2.41
CA PRO A 127 7.27 6.90 -2.71
C PRO A 127 7.07 6.89 -4.23
N THR A 128 5.81 6.83 -4.65
CA THR A 128 5.43 7.18 -6.02
C THR A 128 4.16 8.02 -6.01
N ARG A 129 4.03 8.84 -7.06
CA ARG A 129 2.81 9.60 -7.35
C ARG A 129 2.57 9.51 -8.85
N ALA A 130 1.59 8.70 -9.24
CA ALA A 130 1.25 8.43 -10.65
C ALA A 130 0.77 9.67 -11.44
N VAL A 131 0.46 10.78 -10.75
CA VAL A 131 0.13 12.05 -11.40
C VAL A 131 1.41 12.72 -11.90
N PRO A 132 1.56 13.00 -13.20
CA PRO A 132 2.79 13.57 -13.75
C PRO A 132 2.90 15.07 -13.43
N ARG A 133 3.44 15.41 -12.25
CA ARG A 133 3.50 16.77 -11.68
C ARG A 133 4.79 17.53 -11.95
N GLY A 134 5.78 16.90 -12.56
CA GLY A 134 7.06 17.53 -12.90
C GLY A 134 7.45 17.39 -14.37
N THR A 135 8.66 17.81 -14.68
CA THR A 135 9.23 17.75 -16.02
C THR A 135 10.53 16.96 -16.07
N VAL A 136 10.78 16.33 -17.22
CA VAL A 136 12.06 15.73 -17.58
C VAL A 136 12.61 16.38 -18.84
N ARG A 137 13.92 16.66 -18.86
CA ARG A 137 14.64 17.21 -20.02
C ARG A 137 15.90 16.39 -20.29
N PRO A 138 16.17 15.99 -21.54
CA PRO A 138 17.42 15.33 -21.87
C PRO A 138 18.59 16.30 -21.63
N VAL A 139 19.66 15.79 -21.04
CA VAL A 139 20.94 16.49 -20.85
C VAL A 139 22.08 15.55 -21.25
N ASP A 140 23.31 16.08 -21.37
CA ASP A 140 24.46 15.22 -21.60
C ASP A 140 24.60 14.20 -20.45
N GLY A 141 24.69 12.92 -20.78
CA GLY A 141 24.77 11.82 -19.81
C GLY A 141 23.47 11.38 -19.13
N GLY A 142 22.30 11.98 -19.43
CA GLY A 142 21.03 11.51 -18.83
C GLY A 142 19.85 12.47 -18.94
N TRP A 143 19.10 12.59 -17.85
CA TRP A 143 17.89 13.41 -17.76
C TRP A 143 17.93 14.32 -16.54
N ARG A 144 17.60 15.59 -16.74
CA ARG A 144 17.28 16.52 -15.65
C ARG A 144 15.81 16.35 -15.28
N VAL A 145 15.54 16.22 -13.99
CA VAL A 145 14.21 16.09 -13.39
C VAL A 145 13.94 17.35 -12.56
N ASP A 146 12.75 17.93 -12.73
CA ASP A 146 12.30 19.12 -12.00
C ASP A 146 10.83 18.96 -11.56
N GLY A 147 10.47 19.40 -10.36
CA GLY A 147 9.07 19.53 -9.95
C GLY A 147 8.81 19.25 -8.47
N THR A 148 7.54 19.30 -8.10
CA THR A 148 7.07 18.98 -6.74
C THR A 148 5.93 17.97 -6.81
N TRP A 149 6.09 16.85 -6.11
CA TRP A 149 5.07 15.80 -6.01
C TRP A 149 4.51 15.78 -4.60
N ASP A 150 3.19 15.89 -4.51
CA ASP A 150 2.44 15.75 -3.26
C ASP A 150 2.06 14.30 -2.99
N TYR A 151 1.66 14.01 -1.75
CA TYR A 151 1.20 12.69 -1.31
C TYR A 151 2.26 11.58 -1.49
N CYS A 152 3.54 11.89 -1.32
CA CYS A 152 4.64 10.93 -1.42
C CYS A 152 4.75 10.11 -0.13
N SER A 153 3.79 9.19 0.05
CA SER A 153 3.70 8.30 1.21
C SER A 153 4.98 7.49 1.41
N GLY A 154 5.47 7.45 2.65
CA GLY A 154 6.72 6.77 2.99
C GLY A 154 8.00 7.51 2.61
N SER A 155 7.90 8.74 2.10
CA SER A 155 9.05 9.58 1.77
C SER A 155 10.03 9.87 2.92
N PRO A 156 9.66 9.90 4.23
CA PRO A 156 10.64 10.19 5.29
C PRO A 156 11.82 9.22 5.36
N TYR A 157 11.60 7.97 4.99
CA TYR A 157 12.58 6.88 5.06
C TYR A 157 12.97 6.31 3.71
N SER A 158 12.52 6.95 2.63
CA SER A 158 12.77 6.43 1.29
C SER A 158 14.17 6.75 0.80
N THR A 159 14.82 5.76 0.19
CA THR A 159 16.17 5.89 -0.39
C THR A 159 16.13 6.40 -1.83
N HIS A 160 14.98 6.27 -2.48
CA HIS A 160 14.73 6.72 -3.84
C HIS A 160 13.33 7.35 -3.94
N ALA A 161 13.02 7.95 -5.08
CA ALA A 161 11.67 8.37 -5.46
C ALA A 161 11.36 7.93 -6.89
N LEU A 162 10.16 7.39 -7.10
CA LEU A 162 9.63 7.05 -8.43
C LEU A 162 8.65 8.15 -8.85
N VAL A 163 9.10 9.06 -9.70
CA VAL A 163 8.34 10.26 -10.08
C VAL A 163 7.87 10.21 -11.52
N TRP A 164 6.58 10.45 -11.71
CA TRP A 164 5.98 10.59 -13.03
C TRP A 164 6.15 12.03 -13.50
N ALA A 165 6.66 12.22 -14.71
CA ALA A 165 6.99 13.54 -15.23
C ALA A 165 6.69 13.63 -16.73
N ARG A 166 6.45 14.84 -17.23
CA ARG A 166 6.28 15.08 -18.68
C ARG A 166 7.58 15.55 -19.31
N VAL A 167 7.85 15.13 -20.53
CA VAL A 167 8.95 15.72 -21.31
C VAL A 167 8.65 17.19 -21.57
N ALA A 168 9.56 18.08 -21.15
CA ALA A 168 9.43 19.51 -21.40
C ALA A 168 9.97 19.94 -22.77
N GLY A 169 9.55 21.12 -23.23
CA GLY A 169 9.92 21.70 -24.53
C GLY A 169 8.86 21.45 -25.61
N ASP A 170 9.21 21.74 -26.86
CA ASP A 170 8.29 21.67 -28.02
C ASP A 170 8.71 20.63 -29.08
N GLY A 171 9.64 19.75 -28.72
CA GLY A 171 10.14 18.69 -29.62
C GLY A 171 9.14 17.54 -29.79
N PRO A 172 9.44 16.55 -30.67
CA PRO A 172 8.53 15.43 -30.95
C PRO A 172 8.11 14.58 -29.74
N GLN A 173 8.90 14.62 -28.66
CA GLN A 173 8.64 13.88 -27.42
C GLN A 173 7.90 14.72 -26.37
N ALA A 174 7.69 16.02 -26.62
CA ALA A 174 7.06 16.95 -25.69
C ALA A 174 5.71 16.45 -25.19
N GLY A 175 5.47 16.60 -23.88
CA GLY A 175 4.23 16.18 -23.24
C GLY A 175 4.09 14.69 -22.97
N ARG A 176 4.94 13.82 -23.54
CA ARG A 176 4.95 12.39 -23.19
C ARG A 176 5.29 12.20 -21.72
N THR A 177 4.61 11.25 -21.09
CA THR A 177 4.86 10.87 -19.70
C THR A 177 6.05 9.92 -19.63
N LYS A 178 6.94 10.14 -18.65
CA LYS A 178 8.03 9.25 -18.28
C LYS A 178 7.96 8.93 -16.79
N LEU A 179 8.58 7.81 -16.41
CA LEU A 179 8.84 7.47 -15.02
C LEU A 179 10.34 7.60 -14.75
N ALA A 180 10.71 8.44 -13.79
CA ALA A 180 12.10 8.64 -13.39
C ALA A 180 12.34 8.08 -11.98
N LEU A 181 13.44 7.39 -11.80
CA LEU A 181 13.98 6.99 -10.50
C LEU A 181 15.00 8.04 -10.06
N VAL A 182 14.76 8.66 -8.90
CA VAL A 182 15.64 9.70 -8.36
C VAL A 182 16.18 9.27 -6.98
N PRO A 183 17.51 9.10 -6.81
CA PRO A 183 18.11 8.80 -5.51
C PRO A 183 17.82 9.88 -4.47
N ARG A 184 17.89 9.52 -3.18
CA ARG A 184 17.61 10.43 -2.04
C ARG A 184 18.32 11.78 -2.14
N SER A 185 19.57 11.80 -2.62
CA SER A 185 20.38 13.00 -2.77
C SER A 185 19.84 14.00 -3.80
N GLY A 186 18.95 13.56 -4.68
CA GLY A 186 18.36 14.37 -5.74
C GLY A 186 17.06 15.08 -5.35
N TRP A 187 16.57 14.94 -4.10
CA TRP A 187 15.29 15.55 -3.72
C TRP A 187 15.22 16.00 -2.27
N THR A 188 14.45 17.05 -2.04
CA THR A 188 14.17 17.62 -0.72
C THR A 188 12.83 17.12 -0.21
N LEU A 189 12.77 16.73 1.06
CA LEU A 189 11.53 16.35 1.72
C LEU A 189 10.89 17.60 2.32
N LEU A 190 9.64 17.90 1.98
CA LEU A 190 8.88 19.00 2.53
C LEU A 190 8.02 18.49 3.70
N ASP A 191 8.25 18.94 4.92
CA ASP A 191 7.48 18.51 6.11
C ASP A 191 6.10 19.18 6.15
N ASP A 192 5.19 18.77 5.25
CA ASP A 192 3.91 19.44 4.98
C ASP A 192 2.67 18.54 5.08
N TRP A 193 2.83 17.29 5.50
CA TRP A 193 1.73 16.33 5.55
C TRP A 193 0.85 16.46 6.80
N ARG A 194 1.46 16.37 8.00
CA ARG A 194 0.71 16.09 9.23
C ARG A 194 -0.40 17.09 9.49
N ASP A 195 -0.15 18.39 9.34
CA ASP A 195 -1.13 19.42 9.70
C ASP A 195 -2.29 19.56 8.71
N ARG A 196 -2.19 18.92 7.54
CA ARG A 196 -3.20 18.96 6.48
C ARG A 196 -4.10 17.72 6.46
N ALA A 197 -3.66 16.64 7.10
CA ALA A 197 -4.32 15.33 7.02
C ALA A 197 -5.43 15.15 8.08
N PHE A 198 -6.63 14.78 7.63
CA PHE A 198 -7.77 14.41 8.48
C PHE A 198 -7.52 13.10 9.25
N GLY A 199 -7.08 12.09 8.51
CA GLY A 199 -6.61 10.79 8.99
C GLY A 199 -5.34 10.38 8.23
N MET A 200 -4.81 9.19 8.48
CA MET A 200 -3.53 8.73 7.94
C MET A 200 -2.37 9.69 8.24
N ARG A 201 -2.43 10.40 9.37
CA ARG A 201 -1.43 11.42 9.73
C ARG A 201 -0.02 10.84 9.81
N GLY A 202 0.10 9.58 10.26
CA GLY A 202 1.36 8.85 10.39
C GLY A 202 1.96 8.28 9.10
N SER A 203 1.33 8.49 7.93
CA SER A 203 1.77 7.90 6.65
C SER A 203 3.05 8.53 6.08
N GLY A 204 3.46 9.69 6.59
CA GLY A 204 4.56 10.46 6.03
C GLY A 204 4.34 10.83 4.56
N SER A 205 3.12 11.15 4.14
CA SER A 205 2.80 11.52 2.75
C SER A 205 3.20 12.95 2.39
N ASN A 206 4.33 13.38 2.94
CA ASN A 206 4.99 14.65 2.69
C ASN A 206 5.26 14.86 1.21
N SER A 207 5.25 16.11 0.77
CA SER A 207 5.66 16.44 -0.59
C SER A 207 7.18 16.25 -0.77
N ILE A 208 7.61 15.91 -1.97
CA ILE A 208 9.03 15.93 -2.36
C ILE A 208 9.25 16.98 -3.45
N GLU A 209 10.35 17.71 -3.35
CA GLU A 209 10.80 18.69 -4.33
C GLU A 209 12.08 18.21 -5.00
N ILE A 210 12.12 18.32 -6.33
CA ILE A 210 13.28 18.02 -7.16
C ILE A 210 13.62 19.28 -7.93
N ASP A 211 14.79 19.84 -7.67
CA ASP A 211 15.29 21.05 -8.32
C ASP A 211 16.53 20.69 -9.16
N GLY A 212 16.30 20.37 -10.44
CA GLY A 212 17.36 20.14 -11.40
C GLY A 212 18.20 18.87 -11.21
N ALA A 213 17.71 17.85 -10.49
CA ALA A 213 18.47 16.62 -10.29
C ALA A 213 18.75 15.91 -11.62
N VAL A 214 20.00 15.53 -11.86
CA VAL A 214 20.40 14.80 -13.06
C VAL A 214 20.52 13.31 -12.71
N VAL A 215 19.76 12.49 -13.43
CA VAL A 215 19.77 11.03 -13.30
C VAL A 215 20.25 10.39 -14.61
N PRO A 216 20.94 9.23 -14.56
CA PRO A 216 21.42 8.57 -15.77
C PRO A 216 20.25 8.07 -16.63
N ALA A 217 20.52 7.83 -17.92
CA ALA A 217 19.48 7.41 -18.87
C ALA A 217 18.75 6.12 -18.45
N HIS A 218 19.44 5.16 -17.81
CA HIS A 218 18.84 3.91 -17.35
C HIS A 218 17.90 4.07 -16.14
N PHE A 219 17.87 5.24 -15.50
CA PHE A 219 16.91 5.59 -14.44
C PHE A 219 15.64 6.26 -14.97
N VAL A 220 15.43 6.30 -16.29
CA VAL A 220 14.24 6.89 -16.90
C VAL A 220 13.59 5.88 -17.86
N ILE A 221 12.30 5.62 -17.65
CA ILE A 221 11.47 4.79 -18.51
C ILE A 221 10.63 5.67 -19.42
N ASP A 222 10.66 5.37 -20.72
CA ASP A 222 9.98 6.15 -21.75
C ASP A 222 8.46 6.00 -21.74
N ASP A 223 7.98 4.77 -21.56
CA ASP A 223 6.55 4.44 -21.46
C ASP A 223 6.38 3.11 -20.70
N PRO A 224 5.94 3.14 -19.43
CA PRO A 224 5.79 1.92 -18.64
C PRO A 224 4.54 1.09 -19.00
N TYR A 225 3.55 1.67 -19.70
CA TYR A 225 2.27 1.01 -19.97
C TYR A 225 2.33 -0.15 -20.99
N PRO A 226 3.03 -0.03 -22.13
CA PRO A 226 3.10 -1.11 -23.13
C PRO A 226 3.69 -2.43 -22.62
N TYR A 227 4.53 -2.37 -21.57
CA TYR A 227 5.11 -3.58 -20.96
C TYR A 227 4.12 -4.34 -20.08
N GLY A 228 3.10 -3.66 -19.54
CA GLY A 228 1.99 -4.32 -18.87
C GLY A 228 1.17 -5.14 -19.88
N GLU A 229 0.80 -4.53 -21.00
CA GLU A 229 -0.19 -5.10 -21.94
C GLU A 229 0.18 -6.45 -22.55
N ASN A 230 1.46 -6.80 -22.67
CA ASN A 230 1.89 -8.11 -23.20
C ASN A 230 2.51 -9.05 -22.14
N ALA A 231 2.58 -8.61 -20.87
CA ALA A 231 3.23 -9.34 -19.78
C ALA A 231 4.69 -9.76 -20.07
N GLN A 232 5.40 -9.06 -20.97
CA GLN A 232 6.81 -9.27 -21.32
C GLN A 232 7.68 -8.13 -20.79
N THR A 233 7.53 -7.81 -19.51
CA THR A 233 8.31 -6.75 -18.86
C THR A 233 9.81 -7.12 -18.80
N PRO A 234 10.73 -6.14 -18.80
CA PRO A 234 12.16 -6.40 -18.58
C PRO A 234 12.42 -7.25 -17.33
N GLY A 235 11.67 -6.99 -16.25
CA GLY A 235 11.73 -7.73 -14.99
C GLY A 235 11.30 -9.18 -15.08
N PHE A 236 10.19 -9.46 -15.77
CA PHE A 236 9.75 -10.83 -15.96
C PHE A 236 10.81 -11.64 -16.73
N LEU A 237 11.33 -11.08 -17.82
CA LEU A 237 12.38 -11.70 -18.63
C LEU A 237 13.70 -11.90 -17.86
N LEU A 238 14.01 -11.01 -16.92
CA LEU A 238 15.23 -11.06 -16.11
C LEU A 238 15.13 -12.05 -14.94
N HIS A 239 13.97 -12.11 -14.27
CA HIS A 239 13.80 -12.83 -13.00
C HIS A 239 13.04 -14.14 -13.13
N ASP A 240 12.42 -14.42 -14.28
CA ASP A 240 11.56 -15.59 -14.51
C ASP A 240 10.46 -15.75 -13.44
N ASN A 241 9.93 -14.62 -12.96
CA ASN A 241 8.89 -14.56 -11.94
C ASN A 241 7.71 -13.73 -12.45
N PRO A 242 6.54 -14.36 -12.68
CA PRO A 242 5.36 -13.69 -13.25
C PRO A 242 4.86 -12.47 -12.46
N MET A 243 5.17 -12.35 -11.16
CA MET A 243 4.84 -11.15 -10.38
C MET A 243 5.42 -9.88 -11.00
N TYR A 244 6.58 -9.96 -11.67
CA TYR A 244 7.20 -8.80 -12.31
C TYR A 244 6.56 -8.44 -13.67
N ALA A 245 5.57 -9.20 -14.11
CA ALA A 245 4.69 -8.85 -15.24
C ALA A 245 3.33 -8.27 -14.79
N VAL A 246 3.13 -8.07 -13.48
CA VAL A 246 1.84 -7.61 -12.92
C VAL A 246 1.41 -6.27 -13.48
N GLU A 247 0.12 -6.15 -13.79
CA GLU A 247 -0.48 -4.87 -14.15
C GLU A 247 -0.47 -3.94 -12.92
N PRO A 248 0.13 -2.74 -12.99
CA PRO A 248 0.18 -1.80 -11.86
C PRO A 248 -1.18 -1.43 -11.32
N GLY A 249 -2.17 -1.33 -12.22
CA GLY A 249 -3.57 -1.07 -11.86
C GLY A 249 -4.21 -2.20 -11.05
N MET A 250 -3.53 -3.33 -10.82
CA MET A 250 -4.01 -4.43 -9.98
C MET A 250 -3.20 -4.55 -8.68
N LEU A 251 -1.86 -4.44 -8.73
CA LEU A 251 -1.05 -4.54 -7.50
C LEU A 251 -1.15 -3.29 -6.61
N GLY A 252 -1.00 -2.09 -7.19
CA GLY A 252 -1.01 -0.84 -6.42
C GLY A 252 -2.26 -0.66 -5.55
N PRO A 253 -3.46 -0.95 -6.04
CA PRO A 253 -4.66 -0.91 -5.21
C PRO A 253 -4.67 -1.89 -4.03
N LEU A 254 -4.03 -3.07 -4.14
CA LEU A 254 -3.98 -4.03 -3.02
C LEU A 254 -3.25 -3.48 -1.81
N GLU A 255 -2.30 -2.57 -2.00
CA GLU A 255 -1.61 -1.88 -0.91
C GLU A 255 -2.61 -1.09 -0.04
N ILE A 256 -3.53 -0.37 -0.69
CA ILE A 256 -4.58 0.41 -0.04
C ILE A 256 -5.56 -0.52 0.68
N ASN A 257 -6.00 -1.59 0.00
CA ASN A 257 -6.89 -2.58 0.58
C ASN A 257 -6.30 -3.25 1.82
N ALA A 258 -5.02 -3.64 1.79
CA ALA A 258 -4.35 -4.28 2.92
C ALA A 258 -4.32 -3.35 4.15
N VAL A 259 -4.00 -2.08 3.95
CA VAL A 259 -4.01 -1.10 5.06
C VAL A 259 -5.41 -0.91 5.61
N LEU A 260 -6.42 -0.73 4.74
CA LEU A 260 -7.80 -0.49 5.18
C LEU A 260 -8.38 -1.72 5.90
N VAL A 261 -8.25 -2.92 5.36
CA VAL A 261 -8.73 -4.14 6.03
C VAL A 261 -8.01 -4.36 7.37
N GLY A 262 -6.69 -4.12 7.43
CA GLY A 262 -5.96 -4.14 8.71
C GLY A 262 -6.45 -3.08 9.70
N THR A 263 -6.84 -1.89 9.21
CA THR A 263 -7.46 -0.83 10.02
C THR A 263 -8.82 -1.26 10.56
N ALA A 264 -9.65 -1.96 9.77
CA ALA A 264 -10.92 -2.52 10.24
C ALA A 264 -10.71 -3.56 11.34
N ARG A 265 -9.66 -4.39 11.25
CA ARG A 265 -9.23 -5.28 12.33
C ARG A 265 -8.79 -4.51 13.58
N ALA A 266 -8.04 -3.42 13.42
CA ALA A 266 -7.62 -2.56 14.54
C ALA A 266 -8.84 -1.99 15.28
N ALA A 267 -9.81 -1.51 14.51
CA ALA A 267 -11.05 -0.98 15.04
C ALA A 267 -11.88 -2.04 15.76
N LEU A 268 -11.91 -3.28 15.25
CA LEU A 268 -12.60 -4.40 15.90
C LEU A 268 -11.97 -4.78 17.24
N ASP A 269 -10.64 -4.83 17.31
CA ASP A 269 -9.92 -5.11 18.57
C ASP A 269 -10.20 -4.03 19.63
N GLU A 270 -10.15 -2.76 19.22
CA GLU A 270 -10.43 -1.65 20.12
C GLU A 270 -11.90 -1.60 20.53
N TYR A 271 -12.81 -1.90 19.60
CA TYR A 271 -14.23 -2.01 19.92
C TYR A 271 -14.47 -3.12 20.94
N GLU A 272 -13.88 -4.30 20.78
CA GLU A 272 -13.94 -5.37 21.77
C GLU A 272 -13.43 -4.91 23.14
N ARG A 273 -12.26 -4.24 23.18
CA ARG A 273 -11.70 -3.68 24.41
C ARG A 273 -12.68 -2.70 25.08
N ILE A 274 -13.29 -1.81 24.31
CA ILE A 274 -14.31 -0.87 24.80
C ILE A 274 -15.49 -1.65 25.40
N LEU A 275 -16.01 -2.65 24.69
CA LEU A 275 -17.18 -3.39 25.14
C LEU A 275 -16.94 -4.14 26.46
N ARG A 276 -15.74 -4.70 26.62
CA ARG A 276 -15.35 -5.45 27.82
C ARG A 276 -15.04 -4.56 29.02
N THR A 277 -14.65 -3.31 28.81
CA THR A 277 -14.17 -2.43 29.89
C THR A 277 -15.18 -1.36 30.31
N LYS A 278 -16.05 -0.91 29.41
CA LYS A 278 -17.02 0.14 29.68
C LYS A 278 -18.31 -0.43 30.28
N LYS A 279 -18.81 0.22 31.32
CA LYS A 279 -20.10 -0.11 31.95
C LYS A 279 -21.27 0.32 31.07
N ALA A 280 -22.31 -0.50 31.05
CA ALA A 280 -23.59 -0.16 30.43
C ALA A 280 -24.26 0.99 31.20
N PRO A 281 -24.58 2.12 30.56
CA PRO A 281 -25.30 3.20 31.23
C PRO A 281 -26.64 2.69 31.78
N GLY A 282 -26.83 2.78 33.09
CA GLY A 282 -28.05 2.30 33.76
C GLY A 282 -28.14 0.80 33.98
N GLY A 283 -27.07 0.03 33.73
CA GLY A 283 -27.04 -1.42 33.92
C GLY A 283 -28.00 -2.19 33.01
N ILE A 284 -28.34 -3.43 33.40
CA ILE A 284 -29.35 -4.25 32.74
C ILE A 284 -30.47 -4.63 33.70
N SER A 285 -31.68 -4.83 33.19
CA SER A 285 -32.82 -5.28 33.98
C SER A 285 -32.65 -6.74 34.41
N GLY A 286 -32.60 -6.97 35.72
CA GLY A 286 -32.61 -8.28 36.34
C GLY A 286 -34.01 -8.91 36.39
N PRO A 287 -34.10 -10.22 36.70
CA PRO A 287 -35.36 -10.97 36.70
C PRO A 287 -36.42 -10.42 37.66
N SER A 288 -35.98 -9.77 38.74
CA SER A 288 -36.83 -9.13 39.76
C SER A 288 -37.07 -7.63 39.52
N GLY A 289 -36.70 -7.10 38.35
CA GLY A 289 -36.78 -5.66 38.05
C GLY A 289 -35.69 -4.81 38.72
N ASN A 290 -34.68 -5.44 39.34
CA ASN A 290 -33.50 -4.77 39.87
C ASN A 290 -32.51 -4.42 38.75
N VAL A 291 -31.72 -3.36 38.93
CA VAL A 291 -30.61 -3.04 38.01
C VAL A 291 -29.41 -3.90 38.37
N ILE A 292 -28.85 -4.59 37.38
CA ILE A 292 -27.62 -5.37 37.50
C ILE A 292 -26.48 -4.63 36.79
N ASP A 293 -25.35 -4.48 37.47
CA ASP A 293 -24.14 -3.94 36.88
C ASP A 293 -23.64 -4.84 35.76
N ALA A 294 -23.48 -4.26 34.57
CA ALA A 294 -23.03 -4.96 33.38
C ALA A 294 -22.05 -4.10 32.60
N THR A 295 -21.13 -4.74 31.88
CA THR A 295 -20.36 -4.14 30.80
C THR A 295 -21.19 -4.07 29.53
N LEU A 296 -20.76 -3.28 28.54
CA LEU A 296 -21.44 -3.27 27.24
C LEU A 296 -21.42 -4.66 26.59
N SER A 297 -20.36 -5.45 26.79
CA SER A 297 -20.26 -6.82 26.26
C SER A 297 -21.32 -7.80 26.78
N GLU A 298 -21.99 -7.47 27.88
CA GLU A 298 -23.07 -8.26 28.49
C GLU A 298 -24.46 -7.81 28.05
N THR A 299 -24.55 -6.79 27.20
CA THR A 299 -25.83 -6.27 26.68
C THR A 299 -26.11 -6.77 25.26
N HIS A 300 -27.37 -7.11 25.00
CA HIS A 300 -27.78 -7.73 23.75
C HIS A 300 -27.49 -6.87 22.50
N ASP A 301 -27.68 -5.55 22.58
CA ASP A 301 -27.47 -4.68 21.42
C ASP A 301 -25.99 -4.61 21.02
N PHE A 302 -25.09 -4.54 21.99
CA PHE A 302 -23.65 -4.50 21.72
C PHE A 302 -23.09 -5.86 21.31
N GLN A 303 -23.64 -6.97 21.83
CA GLN A 303 -23.34 -8.31 21.33
C GLN A 303 -23.74 -8.45 19.86
N ARG A 304 -24.93 -7.96 19.48
CA ARG A 304 -25.39 -7.95 18.09
C ARG A 304 -24.47 -7.12 17.20
N TRP A 305 -24.13 -5.90 17.61
CA TRP A 305 -23.26 -5.03 16.82
C TRP A 305 -21.85 -5.59 16.68
N PHE A 306 -21.30 -6.18 17.75
CA PHE A 306 -20.02 -6.87 17.70
C PHE A 306 -20.05 -8.02 16.69
N GLY A 307 -21.05 -8.91 16.76
CA GLY A 307 -21.18 -10.02 15.81
C GLY A 307 -21.29 -9.56 14.36
N LEU A 308 -22.08 -8.52 14.09
CA LEU A 308 -22.22 -7.94 12.75
C LEU A 308 -20.94 -7.25 12.26
N ALA A 309 -20.20 -6.57 13.13
CA ALA A 309 -18.90 -5.98 12.79
C ALA A 309 -17.88 -7.08 12.49
N THR A 310 -17.77 -8.09 13.36
CA THR A 310 -16.88 -9.25 13.19
C THR A 310 -17.09 -9.91 11.84
N ALA A 311 -18.34 -10.26 11.49
CA ALA A 311 -18.65 -10.92 10.22
C ALA A 311 -18.19 -10.11 9.01
N ARG A 312 -18.38 -8.78 9.02
CA ARG A 312 -17.96 -7.90 7.93
C ARG A 312 -16.45 -7.79 7.80
N VAL A 313 -15.74 -7.59 8.91
CA VAL A 313 -14.26 -7.52 8.91
C VAL A 313 -13.66 -8.85 8.45
N GLU A 314 -14.23 -9.96 8.92
CA GLU A 314 -13.83 -11.30 8.51
C GLU A 314 -14.10 -11.60 7.03
N ALA A 315 -15.22 -11.12 6.50
CA ALA A 315 -15.53 -11.24 5.07
C ALA A 315 -14.57 -10.38 4.22
N ALA A 316 -14.28 -9.14 4.66
CA ALA A 316 -13.34 -8.25 4.00
C ALA A 316 -11.93 -8.87 3.89
N GLU A 317 -11.42 -9.45 4.98
CA GLU A 317 -10.12 -10.12 4.99
C GLU A 317 -10.09 -11.35 4.08
N ARG A 318 -11.08 -12.24 4.18
CA ARG A 318 -11.11 -13.44 3.33
C ARG A 318 -11.20 -13.09 1.86
N LEU A 319 -12.01 -12.08 1.51
CA LEU A 319 -12.11 -11.59 0.15
C LEU A 319 -10.76 -11.03 -0.34
N LEU A 320 -10.10 -10.18 0.46
CA LEU A 320 -8.82 -9.59 0.12
C LEU A 320 -7.71 -10.65 -0.07
N LEU A 321 -7.67 -11.66 0.79
CA LEU A 321 -6.72 -12.75 0.65
C LEU A 321 -7.00 -13.60 -0.59
N GLY A 322 -8.28 -13.87 -0.90
CA GLY A 322 -8.68 -14.58 -2.12
C GLY A 322 -8.28 -13.84 -3.39
N VAL A 323 -8.57 -12.53 -3.49
CA VAL A 323 -8.17 -11.75 -4.68
C VAL A 323 -6.65 -11.63 -4.83
N SER A 324 -5.90 -11.69 -3.73
CA SER A 324 -4.42 -11.70 -3.78
C SER A 324 -3.87 -12.99 -4.38
N GLU A 325 -4.50 -14.13 -4.09
CA GLU A 325 -4.20 -15.42 -4.74
C GLU A 325 -4.62 -15.41 -6.21
N ASP A 326 -5.79 -14.85 -6.51
CA ASP A 326 -6.29 -14.72 -7.88
C ASP A 326 -5.35 -13.87 -8.74
N LEU A 327 -4.80 -12.77 -8.21
CA LEU A 327 -3.82 -11.94 -8.92
C LEU A 327 -2.53 -12.70 -9.19
N THR A 328 -2.05 -13.48 -8.21
CA THR A 328 -0.86 -14.33 -8.40
C THR A 328 -1.07 -15.32 -9.55
N ARG A 329 -2.24 -15.97 -9.58
CA ARG A 329 -2.60 -16.89 -10.67
C ARG A 329 -2.75 -16.15 -12.01
N ALA A 330 -3.37 -14.99 -12.03
CA ALA A 330 -3.54 -14.19 -13.24
C ALA A 330 -2.19 -13.74 -13.83
N CYS A 331 -1.19 -13.43 -12.99
CA CYS A 331 0.17 -13.14 -13.45
C CYS A 331 0.78 -14.35 -14.19
N VAL A 332 0.67 -15.54 -13.62
CA VAL A 332 1.15 -16.79 -14.25
C VAL A 332 0.45 -17.01 -15.60
N GLU A 333 -0.87 -16.89 -15.63
CA GLU A 333 -1.66 -17.05 -16.86
C GLU A 333 -1.23 -16.05 -17.94
N ALA A 334 -1.15 -14.76 -17.61
CA ALA A 334 -0.78 -13.69 -18.55
C ALA A 334 0.62 -13.87 -19.17
N THR A 335 1.56 -14.43 -18.40
CA THR A 335 2.92 -14.72 -18.88
C THR A 335 3.02 -16.03 -19.68
N THR A 336 2.16 -17.02 -19.42
CA THR A 336 2.23 -18.34 -20.06
C THR A 336 1.81 -18.30 -21.52
N ASP A 337 0.75 -17.54 -21.84
CA ASP A 337 0.24 -17.38 -23.20
C ASP A 337 0.74 -16.08 -23.88
N GLY A 338 1.46 -15.23 -23.14
CA GLY A 338 1.95 -13.93 -23.61
C GLY A 338 0.84 -12.96 -24.00
N ARG A 339 -0.41 -13.22 -23.59
CA ARG A 339 -1.56 -12.39 -23.96
C ARG A 339 -1.62 -11.06 -23.19
N GLY A 340 -0.89 -11.00 -22.07
CA GLY A 340 -0.92 -9.91 -21.10
C GLY A 340 -2.31 -9.62 -20.51
N TRP A 341 -2.60 -8.35 -20.27
CA TRP A 341 -3.76 -7.92 -19.48
C TRP A 341 -4.86 -7.31 -20.34
N LYS A 342 -6.09 -7.78 -20.13
CA LYS A 342 -7.27 -7.14 -20.70
C LYS A 342 -7.84 -6.13 -19.72
N TRP A 343 -8.34 -5.01 -20.23
CA TRP A 343 -9.06 -4.01 -19.41
C TRP A 343 -10.23 -4.62 -18.61
N GLU A 344 -10.90 -5.62 -19.16
CA GLU A 344 -11.96 -6.36 -18.45
C GLU A 344 -11.43 -7.12 -17.22
N ASP A 345 -10.26 -7.76 -17.33
CA ASP A 345 -9.60 -8.45 -16.22
C ASP A 345 -9.23 -7.46 -15.10
N VAL A 346 -8.65 -6.31 -15.49
CA VAL A 346 -8.27 -5.21 -14.58
C VAL A 346 -9.48 -4.61 -13.89
N GLY A 347 -10.54 -4.30 -14.64
CA GLY A 347 -11.78 -3.72 -14.12
C GLY A 347 -12.48 -4.67 -13.15
N ARG A 348 -12.66 -5.94 -13.55
CA ARG A 348 -13.30 -6.95 -12.70
C ARG A 348 -12.54 -7.16 -11.39
N PHE A 349 -11.21 -7.30 -11.48
CA PHE A 349 -10.36 -7.43 -10.31
C PHE A 349 -10.56 -6.27 -9.33
N ASN A 350 -10.53 -5.03 -9.85
CA ASN A 350 -10.68 -3.83 -9.03
C ASN A 350 -12.07 -3.70 -8.39
N LEU A 351 -13.13 -4.07 -9.10
CA LEU A 351 -14.48 -4.09 -8.55
C LEU A 351 -14.65 -5.11 -7.42
N VAL A 352 -14.12 -6.33 -7.60
CA VAL A 352 -14.21 -7.39 -6.59
C VAL A 352 -13.40 -7.02 -5.35
N ARG A 353 -12.12 -6.61 -5.51
CA ARG A 353 -11.30 -6.22 -4.36
C ARG A 353 -11.86 -5.00 -3.65
N HIS A 354 -12.51 -4.06 -4.33
CA HIS A 354 -13.16 -2.90 -3.71
C HIS A 354 -14.20 -3.30 -2.65
N GLN A 355 -14.93 -4.41 -2.83
CA GLN A 355 -15.91 -4.86 -1.83
C GLN A 355 -15.28 -5.15 -0.45
N SER A 356 -13.98 -5.45 -0.38
CA SER A 356 -13.28 -5.57 0.92
C SER A 356 -13.17 -4.22 1.65
N ILE A 357 -13.01 -3.11 0.92
CA ILE A 357 -13.03 -1.76 1.46
C ILE A 357 -14.42 -1.43 2.00
N GLU A 358 -15.47 -1.79 1.26
CA GLU A 358 -16.83 -1.46 1.70
C GLU A 358 -17.31 -2.29 2.89
N LEU A 359 -16.99 -3.57 2.92
CA LEU A 359 -17.26 -4.41 4.10
C LEU A 359 -16.52 -3.88 5.33
N GLY A 360 -15.25 -3.52 5.19
CA GLY A 360 -14.48 -2.92 6.28
C GLY A 360 -15.05 -1.55 6.71
N TRP A 361 -15.49 -0.72 5.77
CA TRP A 361 -16.10 0.58 6.08
C TRP A 361 -17.40 0.42 6.87
N GLN A 362 -18.29 -0.44 6.41
CA GLN A 362 -19.55 -0.73 7.11
C GLN A 362 -19.32 -1.24 8.54
N ALA A 363 -18.23 -1.98 8.77
CA ALA A 363 -17.84 -2.40 10.11
C ALA A 363 -17.31 -1.23 10.95
N VAL A 364 -16.38 -0.43 10.40
CA VAL A 364 -15.78 0.71 11.10
C VAL A 364 -16.82 1.76 11.45
N ASP A 365 -17.72 2.09 10.52
CA ASP A 365 -18.84 3.00 10.77
C ASP A 365 -19.77 2.49 11.87
N LEU A 366 -20.14 1.20 11.81
CA LEU A 366 -20.93 0.56 12.86
C LEU A 366 -20.27 0.68 14.23
N MET A 367 -18.98 0.36 14.35
CA MET A 367 -18.26 0.42 15.63
C MET A 367 -18.12 1.85 16.13
N TYR A 368 -17.82 2.79 15.24
CA TYR A 368 -17.73 4.21 15.57
C TYR A 368 -19.05 4.72 16.15
N ARG A 369 -20.17 4.54 15.43
CA ARG A 369 -21.47 5.10 15.84
C ARG A 369 -22.04 4.48 17.12
N THR A 370 -21.64 3.26 17.48
CA THR A 370 -22.16 2.55 18.66
C THR A 370 -21.25 2.64 19.89
N SER A 371 -19.97 2.98 19.74
CA SER A 371 -19.01 3.10 20.85
C SER A 371 -19.28 4.25 21.84
N GLY A 372 -20.07 5.24 21.39
CA GLY A 372 -20.43 6.44 22.14
C GLY A 372 -19.37 7.53 22.12
N THR A 373 -19.76 8.75 22.47
CA THR A 373 -18.95 9.98 22.30
C THR A 373 -17.58 9.93 23.00
N SER A 374 -17.46 9.25 24.15
CA SER A 374 -16.20 9.16 24.89
C SER A 374 -15.13 8.33 24.19
N GLU A 375 -15.53 7.42 23.29
CA GLU A 375 -14.63 6.51 22.57
C GLU A 375 -14.60 6.86 21.09
N GLY A 376 -15.73 6.95 20.39
CA GLY A 376 -15.76 7.28 18.96
C GLY A 376 -15.47 8.76 18.70
N GLY A 377 -16.07 9.65 19.48
CA GLY A 377 -16.02 11.11 19.24
C GLY A 377 -14.85 11.85 19.89
N ARG A 378 -14.16 11.24 20.87
CA ARG A 378 -13.11 11.91 21.64
C ARG A 378 -11.81 11.99 20.84
N ALA A 379 -11.28 13.21 20.69
CA ALA A 379 -9.95 13.40 20.12
C ALA A 379 -8.90 12.58 20.88
N GLY A 380 -7.99 11.95 20.14
CA GLY A 380 -6.94 11.09 20.68
C GLY A 380 -7.38 9.69 21.15
N SER A 381 -8.68 9.33 21.06
CA SER A 381 -9.05 7.92 21.25
C SER A 381 -8.65 7.09 20.03
N ARG A 382 -8.37 5.79 20.26
CA ARG A 382 -7.99 4.86 19.19
C ARG A 382 -9.10 4.65 18.19
N LEU A 383 -10.34 4.48 18.64
CA LEU A 383 -11.47 4.26 17.73
C LEU A 383 -11.75 5.50 16.86
N ASN A 384 -11.61 6.71 17.41
CA ASN A 384 -11.66 7.94 16.63
C ASN A 384 -10.57 7.97 15.55
N ARG A 385 -9.33 7.63 15.92
CA ARG A 385 -8.20 7.55 14.99
C ARG A 385 -8.48 6.55 13.86
N TYR A 386 -8.89 5.32 14.18
CA TYR A 386 -9.18 4.31 13.16
C TYR A 386 -10.31 4.72 12.22
N TYR A 387 -11.34 5.39 12.74
CA TYR A 387 -12.39 5.95 11.88
C TYR A 387 -11.83 6.98 10.90
N ARG A 388 -11.06 7.97 11.39
CA ARG A 388 -10.44 9.01 10.55
C ARG A 388 -9.48 8.42 9.52
N ASP A 389 -8.62 7.50 9.95
CA ASP A 389 -7.64 6.83 9.08
C ASP A 389 -8.36 6.05 7.97
N TYR A 390 -9.39 5.27 8.31
CA TYR A 390 -10.17 4.52 7.33
C TYR A 390 -10.88 5.46 6.35
N SER A 391 -11.56 6.49 6.86
CA SER A 391 -12.25 7.48 6.03
C SER A 391 -11.30 8.20 5.07
N MET A 392 -10.11 8.60 5.54
CA MET A 392 -9.10 9.23 4.69
C MET A 392 -8.55 8.26 3.64
N GLY A 393 -8.24 7.01 4.01
CA GLY A 393 -7.68 6.04 3.06
C GLY A 393 -8.62 5.73 1.90
N ARG A 394 -9.95 5.79 2.12
CA ARG A 394 -10.96 5.64 1.06
C ARG A 394 -11.02 6.79 0.05
N THR A 395 -10.41 7.94 0.34
CA THR A 395 -10.34 9.05 -0.64
C THR A 395 -9.17 8.88 -1.62
N ASN A 396 -8.41 7.80 -1.52
CA ASN A 396 -7.36 7.48 -2.49
C ASN A 396 -8.00 7.16 -3.86
N ILE A 397 -7.36 7.56 -4.95
CA ILE A 397 -7.85 7.30 -6.32
C ILE A 397 -8.06 5.79 -6.61
N PHE A 398 -7.29 4.91 -5.97
CA PHE A 398 -7.47 3.47 -6.09
C PHE A 398 -8.62 2.94 -5.22
N ALA A 399 -9.21 3.73 -4.34
CA ALA A 399 -10.42 3.39 -3.61
C ALA A 399 -11.70 3.95 -4.27
N ASP A 400 -11.60 4.50 -5.49
CA ASP A 400 -12.75 4.98 -6.26
C ASP A 400 -13.41 3.82 -7.04
N GLU A 401 -14.52 3.28 -6.51
CA GLU A 401 -15.27 2.19 -7.15
C GLU A 401 -15.95 2.61 -8.46
N GLU A 402 -16.54 3.80 -8.49
CA GLU A 402 -17.40 4.25 -9.58
C GLU A 402 -16.60 4.33 -10.88
N LYS A 403 -15.36 4.83 -10.80
CA LYS A 403 -14.44 4.85 -11.91
C LYS A 403 -14.19 3.46 -12.51
N PHE A 404 -13.87 2.47 -11.67
CA PHE A 404 -13.65 1.10 -12.15
C PHE A 404 -14.93 0.46 -12.70
N GLY A 405 -16.10 0.83 -12.15
CA GLY A 405 -17.40 0.39 -12.65
C GLY A 405 -17.69 0.90 -14.07
N GLU A 406 -17.42 2.18 -14.32
CA GLU A 406 -17.53 2.78 -15.64
C GLU A 406 -16.55 2.12 -16.64
N ASP A 407 -15.27 2.01 -16.26
CA ASP A 407 -14.21 1.45 -17.11
C ASP A 407 -14.52 -0.01 -17.48
N TYR A 408 -14.96 -0.83 -16.51
CA TYR A 408 -15.37 -2.20 -16.75
C TYR A 408 -16.59 -2.29 -17.67
N GLY A 409 -17.65 -1.51 -17.40
CA GLY A 409 -18.87 -1.51 -18.21
C GLY A 409 -18.59 -1.11 -19.66
N ARG A 410 -17.78 -0.07 -19.86
CA ARG A 410 -17.34 0.38 -21.18
C ARG A 410 -16.57 -0.71 -21.93
N ALA A 411 -15.63 -1.39 -21.26
CA ALA A 411 -14.85 -2.47 -21.86
C ALA A 411 -15.72 -3.69 -22.21
N HIS A 412 -16.62 -4.09 -21.31
CA HIS A 412 -17.48 -5.26 -21.47
C HIS A 412 -18.49 -5.10 -22.63
N PHE A 413 -19.04 -3.89 -22.81
CA PHE A 413 -20.01 -3.59 -23.87
C PHE A 413 -19.38 -3.00 -25.15
N ALA A 414 -18.06 -2.86 -25.21
CA ALA A 414 -17.39 -2.41 -26.44
C ALA A 414 -17.68 -3.41 -27.58
N ALA A 415 -18.22 -2.91 -28.69
CA ALA A 415 -18.43 -3.74 -29.88
C ALA A 415 -17.08 -4.35 -30.31
N PRO A 416 -17.04 -5.64 -30.73
CA PRO A 416 -15.82 -6.21 -31.26
C PRO A 416 -15.34 -5.34 -32.43
N PRO A 417 -14.01 -5.17 -32.62
CA PRO A 417 -13.49 -4.38 -33.74
C PRO A 417 -14.11 -4.87 -35.04
N ALA A 418 -14.58 -3.94 -35.87
CA ALA A 418 -15.13 -4.26 -37.19
C ALA A 418 -14.07 -5.05 -37.97
N ARG A 419 -14.47 -6.22 -38.47
CA ARG A 419 -13.59 -7.16 -39.20
C ARG A 419 -13.09 -6.59 -40.51
#